data_AF-A0A2W6BIG5-F1
#
_entry.id   AF-A0A2W6BIG5-F1
#
_cell.length_a   1.000
_cell.length_b   1.000
_cell.length_c   1.000
_cell.angle_alpha   90.00
_cell.angle_beta   90.00
_cell.angle_gamma   90.00
#
_symmetry.space_group_name_H-M   'P 1'
#
loop_
_entity.id
_entity.type
_entity.pdbx_description
1 polymer ?
#
loop_
_entity_poly.entity_id
_entity_poly.type
_entity_poly.pdbx_seq_one_letter_code
_entity_poly.pdbx_strand_id
1 'polypeptide(L)'
;MKPGLRDWADGHDLIVLDGCDGAGKTTLAAALANRRGHSLVHATLTPAGTDLFAKYHAILARPGPQVLDRSFVSELVHGPLDRGHSRLTFEQAAHLAAVAAQRGGILVHLTGQPDQIAARLLARDGQAPSLPRINALTSAYAEVFTRLANHASVITIDTTAAAA
;
A
#
# COMPACT_ATOMS: atom_id res chain seq x y z
N MET A 1 1.17 0.91 -20.03
CA MET A 1 1.00 1.99 -19.02
C MET A 1 1.59 3.27 -19.61
N LYS A 2 0.84 4.37 -19.71
CA LYS A 2 1.28 5.59 -20.41
C LYS A 2 2.50 6.24 -19.69
N PRO A 3 3.51 6.76 -20.42
CA PRO A 3 4.53 7.64 -19.85
C PRO A 3 3.86 8.84 -19.16
N GLY A 4 4.29 9.21 -17.95
CA GLY A 4 3.71 10.30 -17.14
C GLY A 4 2.94 9.86 -15.89
N LEU A 5 2.46 8.61 -15.81
CA LEU A 5 1.69 8.12 -14.64
C LEU A 5 2.55 7.91 -13.37
N ARG A 6 3.85 8.19 -13.44
CA ARG A 6 4.82 7.95 -12.36
C ARG A 6 5.67 9.17 -12.04
N ASP A 7 5.36 10.33 -12.59
CA ASP A 7 6.16 11.54 -12.37
C ASP A 7 6.02 12.01 -10.92
N TRP A 8 4.91 11.69 -10.26
CA TRP A 8 4.73 11.85 -8.82
C TRP A 8 5.77 11.08 -7.99
N ALA A 9 6.39 10.03 -8.54
CA ALA A 9 7.43 9.28 -7.84
C ALA A 9 8.79 9.98 -7.90
N ASP A 10 8.94 10.94 -8.82
CA ASP A 10 10.17 11.70 -8.96
C ASP A 10 10.29 12.68 -7.78
N GLY A 11 11.38 12.54 -7.01
CA GLY A 11 11.63 13.35 -5.81
C GLY A 11 11.38 12.63 -4.48
N HIS A 12 10.91 11.37 -4.51
CA HIS A 12 10.71 10.56 -3.31
C HIS A 12 11.69 9.40 -3.21
N ASP A 13 12.50 9.41 -2.15
CA ASP A 13 13.41 8.30 -1.80
C ASP A 13 12.70 7.17 -1.07
N LEU A 14 11.45 7.36 -0.66
CA LEU A 14 10.63 6.34 -0.05
C LEU A 14 9.22 6.36 -0.63
N ILE A 15 8.77 5.23 -1.15
CA ILE A 15 7.42 5.09 -1.71
C ILE A 15 6.75 3.92 -1.01
N VAL A 16 5.64 4.17 -0.33
CA VAL A 16 4.87 3.13 0.38
C VAL A 16 3.60 2.84 -0.40
N LEU A 17 3.56 1.69 -1.09
CA LEU A 17 2.41 1.27 -1.89
C LEU A 17 1.49 0.36 -1.08
N ASP A 18 0.22 0.73 -0.94
CA ASP A 18 -0.78 -0.12 -0.29
C ASP A 18 -2.15 -0.04 -0.96
N GLY A 19 -3.02 -0.98 -0.63
CA GLY A 19 -4.32 -1.18 -1.29
C GLY A 19 -4.73 -2.64 -1.34
N CYS A 20 -5.95 -2.94 -1.82
CA CYS A 20 -6.46 -4.31 -1.84
C CYS A 20 -5.68 -5.22 -2.82
N ASP A 21 -5.81 -6.54 -2.65
CA ASP A 21 -5.30 -7.49 -3.63
C ASP A 21 -5.95 -7.26 -5.00
N GLY A 22 -5.18 -7.45 -6.08
CA GLY A 22 -5.62 -7.17 -7.45
C GLY A 22 -5.51 -5.70 -7.89
N ALA A 23 -5.17 -4.77 -6.99
CA ALA A 23 -5.00 -3.34 -7.32
C ALA A 23 -3.69 -3.01 -8.09
N GLY A 24 -2.85 -3.98 -8.44
CA GLY A 24 -1.65 -3.75 -9.26
C GLY A 24 -0.40 -3.26 -8.52
N LYS A 25 -0.37 -3.35 -7.18
CA LYS A 25 0.75 -2.90 -6.32
C LYS A 25 2.10 -3.49 -6.71
N THR A 26 2.23 -4.80 -6.75
CA THR A 26 3.48 -5.50 -7.11
C THR A 26 3.98 -5.12 -8.50
N THR A 27 3.07 -4.97 -9.47
CA THR A 27 3.42 -4.53 -10.83
C THR A 27 3.97 -3.11 -10.82
N LEU A 28 3.34 -2.18 -10.09
CA LEU A 28 3.83 -0.81 -9.97
C LEU A 28 5.16 -0.76 -9.20
N ALA A 29 5.28 -1.53 -8.12
CA ALA A 29 6.47 -1.60 -7.28
C ALA A 29 7.70 -2.06 -8.07
N ALA A 30 7.58 -3.18 -8.79
CA ALA A 30 8.64 -3.70 -9.65
C ALA A 30 9.06 -2.67 -10.71
N ALA A 31 8.07 -1.98 -11.30
CA ALA A 31 8.35 -1.02 -12.35
C ALA A 31 8.93 0.31 -11.82
N LEU A 32 8.74 0.65 -10.55
CA LEU A 32 9.41 1.77 -9.86
C LEU A 32 10.83 1.37 -9.45
N ALA A 33 11.03 0.18 -8.89
CA ALA A 33 12.34 -0.35 -8.51
C ALA A 33 13.32 -0.36 -9.70
N ASN A 34 12.84 -0.78 -10.87
CA ASN A 34 13.64 -0.81 -12.10
C ASN A 34 14.05 0.57 -12.63
N ARG A 35 13.44 1.67 -12.15
CA ARG A 35 13.63 3.02 -12.73
C ARG A 35 14.69 3.85 -12.01
N ARG A 36 14.98 3.59 -10.73
CA ARG A 36 15.80 4.50 -9.89
C ARG A 36 16.75 3.81 -8.89
N GLY A 37 17.01 2.51 -9.04
CA GLY A 37 17.85 1.78 -8.08
C GLY A 37 17.22 1.68 -6.69
N HIS A 38 15.91 1.93 -6.57
CA HIS A 38 15.18 1.69 -5.34
C HIS A 38 15.24 0.21 -5.01
N SER A 39 15.58 -0.09 -3.75
CA SER A 39 15.38 -1.44 -3.24
C SER A 39 13.89 -1.71 -3.04
N LEU A 40 13.45 -2.89 -3.50
CA LEU A 40 12.06 -3.33 -3.32
C LEU A 40 11.94 -4.10 -2.01
N VAL A 41 11.08 -3.65 -1.11
CA VAL A 41 10.71 -4.35 0.12
C VAL A 41 9.29 -4.86 -0.04
N HIS A 42 9.13 -6.16 -0.24
CA HIS A 42 7.81 -6.79 -0.30
C HIS A 42 7.39 -7.27 1.09
N ALA A 43 6.29 -6.73 1.64
CA ALA A 43 5.79 -7.15 2.94
C ALA A 43 4.86 -8.37 2.79
N THR A 44 5.30 -9.51 3.33
CA THR A 44 4.48 -10.72 3.45
C THR A 44 3.75 -10.76 4.80
N LEU A 45 2.82 -11.71 4.94
CA LEU A 45 2.14 -11.97 6.20
C LEU A 45 3.17 -12.14 7.32
N THR A 46 3.07 -11.29 8.32
CA THR A 46 4.01 -11.29 9.43
C THR A 46 3.53 -12.24 10.53
N PRO A 47 4.37 -13.17 11.01
CA PRO A 47 4.00 -14.14 12.05
C PRO A 47 3.35 -13.49 13.27
N ALA A 48 2.45 -14.23 13.92
CA ALA A 48 1.89 -13.83 15.21
C ALA A 48 3.01 -13.61 16.24
N GLY A 49 2.81 -12.66 17.16
CA GLY A 49 3.80 -12.29 18.18
C GLY A 49 4.93 -11.38 17.71
N THR A 50 5.07 -11.12 16.41
CA THR A 50 6.04 -10.13 15.92
C THR A 50 5.58 -8.72 16.29
N ASP A 51 6.47 -7.91 16.85
CA ASP A 51 6.25 -6.47 17.02
C ASP A 51 6.26 -5.80 15.64
N LEU A 52 5.06 -5.51 15.13
CA LEU A 52 4.89 -4.86 13.83
C LEU A 52 5.43 -3.43 13.83
N PHE A 53 5.31 -2.71 14.95
CA PHE A 53 5.76 -1.34 15.01
C PHE A 53 7.28 -1.27 14.89
N ALA A 54 8.00 -2.07 15.68
CA ALA A 54 9.45 -2.19 15.60
C ALA A 54 9.92 -2.66 14.21
N LYS A 55 9.23 -3.66 13.63
CA LYS A 55 9.52 -4.16 12.27
C LYS A 55 9.46 -3.04 11.24
N TYR A 56 8.34 -2.32 11.16
CA TYR A 56 8.16 -1.30 10.14
C TYR A 56 9.02 -0.07 10.40
N HIS A 57 9.25 0.31 11.65
CA HIS A 57 10.20 1.36 11.98
C HIS A 57 11.61 1.00 11.48
N ALA A 58 12.06 -0.24 11.69
CA ALA A 58 13.37 -0.71 11.19
C ALA A 58 13.44 -0.74 9.66
N ILE A 59 12.35 -1.08 8.95
CA ILE A 59 12.29 -1.00 7.49
C ILE A 59 12.42 0.45 7.03
N LEU A 60 11.64 1.36 7.61
CA LEU A 60 11.65 2.78 7.25
C LEU A 60 12.99 3.46 7.56
N ALA A 61 13.74 2.97 8.54
CA ALA A 61 15.08 3.49 8.89
C ALA A 61 16.21 3.02 7.96
N ARG A 62 15.98 2.05 7.06
CA ARG A 62 17.01 1.60 6.12
C ARG A 62 17.44 2.76 5.21
N PRO A 63 18.74 2.93 4.90
CA PRO A 63 19.19 3.99 4.02
C PRO A 63 18.84 3.73 2.54
N GLY A 64 18.92 4.78 1.73
CA GLY A 64 18.82 4.73 0.27
C GLY A 64 17.41 4.51 -0.29
N PRO A 65 17.18 4.77 -1.59
CA PRO A 65 15.85 4.77 -2.16
C PRO A 65 15.11 3.43 -2.00
N GLN A 66 13.83 3.46 -1.62
CA GLN A 66 13.03 2.28 -1.26
C GLN A 66 11.59 2.34 -1.76
N VAL A 67 11.09 1.21 -2.28
CA VAL A 67 9.67 1.00 -2.57
C VAL A 67 9.17 -0.12 -1.68
N LEU A 68 8.15 0.14 -0.86
CA LEU A 68 7.46 -0.87 -0.08
C LEU A 68 6.23 -1.33 -0.87
N ASP A 69 6.20 -2.61 -1.24
CA ASP A 69 5.00 -3.28 -1.78
C ASP A 69 4.26 -3.96 -0.63
N ARG A 70 3.14 -3.34 -0.21
CA ARG A 70 2.44 -3.56 1.06
C ARG A 70 3.26 -3.07 2.27
N SER A 71 2.56 -2.72 3.34
CA SER A 71 3.19 -2.04 4.48
C SER A 71 2.41 -2.20 5.80
N PHE A 72 2.73 -1.36 6.79
CA PHE A 72 1.98 -1.23 8.02
C PHE A 72 0.52 -0.82 7.79
N VAL A 73 0.21 -0.15 6.66
CA VAL A 73 -1.16 0.24 6.29
C VAL A 73 -2.05 -0.99 6.11
N SER A 74 -1.53 -2.07 5.51
CA SER A 74 -2.29 -3.31 5.33
C SER A 74 -2.81 -3.89 6.66
N GLU A 75 -2.10 -3.73 7.77
CA GLU A 75 -2.53 -4.25 9.07
C GLU A 75 -3.78 -3.51 9.60
N LEU A 76 -3.88 -2.20 9.37
CA LEU A 76 -5.05 -1.40 9.75
C LEU A 76 -6.32 -1.79 8.99
N VAL A 77 -6.19 -2.46 7.85
CA VAL A 77 -7.31 -2.92 7.05
C VAL A 77 -7.59 -4.40 7.31
N HIS A 78 -6.60 -5.26 7.08
CA HIS A 78 -6.76 -6.70 7.20
C HIS A 78 -6.92 -7.17 8.65
N GLY A 79 -6.29 -6.51 9.62
CA GLY A 79 -6.46 -6.87 11.03
C GLY A 79 -7.92 -6.80 11.47
N PRO A 80 -8.58 -5.64 11.40
CA PRO A 80 -9.99 -5.50 11.76
C PRO A 80 -10.90 -6.39 10.89
N LEU A 81 -10.65 -6.45 9.59
CA LEU A 81 -11.54 -7.15 8.66
C LEU A 81 -11.43 -8.69 8.70
N ASP A 82 -10.24 -9.24 8.96
CA ASP A 82 -9.99 -10.69 8.96
C ASP A 82 -9.94 -11.28 10.38
N ARG A 83 -9.55 -10.47 11.38
CA ARG A 83 -9.31 -10.92 12.76
C ARG A 83 -10.09 -10.13 13.82
N GLY A 84 -10.93 -9.17 13.41
CA GLY A 84 -11.68 -8.31 14.34
C GLY A 84 -10.84 -7.26 15.08
N HIS A 85 -9.51 -7.24 14.90
CA HIS A 85 -8.62 -6.30 15.56
C HIS A 85 -7.30 -6.11 14.79
N SER A 86 -6.73 -4.92 14.88
CA SER A 86 -5.40 -4.60 14.36
C SER A 86 -4.33 -4.86 15.43
N ARG A 87 -3.18 -5.41 15.02
CA ARG A 87 -1.97 -5.48 15.87
C ARG A 87 -1.20 -4.16 15.96
N LEU A 88 -1.56 -3.19 15.11
CA LEU A 88 -1.09 -1.81 15.21
C LEU A 88 -2.23 -0.91 15.66
N THR A 89 -1.97 -0.07 16.66
CA THR A 89 -2.85 1.07 16.92
C THR A 89 -2.75 2.07 15.77
N PHE A 90 -3.78 2.92 15.62
CA PHE A 90 -3.70 4.00 14.65
C PHE A 90 -2.57 4.98 14.97
N GLU A 91 -2.31 5.28 16.25
CA GLU A 91 -1.22 6.17 16.67
C GLU A 91 0.15 5.64 16.21
N GLN A 92 0.40 4.34 16.38
CA GLN A 92 1.62 3.71 15.86
C GLN A 92 1.72 3.82 14.34
N ALA A 93 0.64 3.59 13.60
CA ALA A 93 0.64 3.72 12.15
C ALA A 93 0.80 5.19 11.69
N ALA A 94 0.20 6.14 12.39
CA ALA A 94 0.38 7.57 12.16
C ALA A 94 1.83 8.00 12.41
N HIS A 95 2.46 7.47 13.47
CA HIS A 95 3.88 7.67 13.72
C HIS A 95 4.76 7.12 12.58
N LEU A 96 4.49 5.89 12.11
CA LEU A 96 5.20 5.31 10.96
C LEU A 96 5.02 6.13 9.68
N ALA A 97 3.82 6.67 9.44
CA ALA A 97 3.57 7.58 8.32
C ALA A 97 4.36 8.89 8.45
N ALA A 98 4.42 9.47 9.65
CA ALA A 98 5.22 10.67 9.91
C ALA A 98 6.73 10.40 9.71
N VAL A 99 7.24 9.26 10.15
CA VAL A 99 8.63 8.83 9.87
C VAL A 99 8.87 8.69 8.37
N ALA A 100 7.93 8.11 7.62
CA ALA A 100 8.03 8.03 6.16
C ALA A 100 8.09 9.42 5.52
N ALA A 101 7.24 10.36 5.97
CA ALA A 101 7.22 11.74 5.48
C ALA A 101 8.52 12.51 5.79
N GLN A 102 9.06 12.37 7.01
CA GLN A 102 10.34 12.98 7.40
C GLN A 102 11.51 12.50 6.54
N ARG A 103 11.39 11.30 5.98
CA ARG A 103 12.36 10.73 5.04
C ARG A 103 12.13 11.17 3.58
N GLY A 104 11.29 12.18 3.35
CA GLY A 104 10.89 12.61 2.02
C GLY A 104 10.03 11.56 1.30
N GLY A 105 9.36 10.69 2.05
CA GLY A 105 8.53 9.62 1.50
C GLY A 105 7.10 10.03 1.18
N ILE A 106 6.45 9.20 0.37
CA ILE A 106 5.04 9.33 -0.01
C ILE A 106 4.29 8.03 0.20
N LEU A 107 3.04 8.12 0.66
CA LEU A 107 2.13 6.99 0.75
C LEU A 107 1.24 6.98 -0.50
N VAL A 108 1.09 5.82 -1.11
CA VAL A 108 0.37 5.65 -2.37
C VAL A 108 -0.71 4.61 -2.17
N HIS A 109 -1.95 5.06 -2.22
CA HIS A 109 -3.12 4.23 -2.22
C HIS A 109 -3.42 3.76 -3.65
N LEU A 110 -3.28 2.46 -3.92
CA LEU A 110 -3.75 1.87 -5.16
C LEU A 110 -5.15 1.29 -4.95
N THR A 111 -6.08 1.78 -5.74
CA THR A 111 -7.48 1.36 -5.69
C THR A 111 -8.01 0.99 -7.08
N GLY A 112 -9.29 0.64 -7.14
CA GLY A 112 -10.01 0.40 -8.37
C GLY A 112 -11.45 -0.04 -8.14
N GLN A 113 -12.17 -0.17 -9.25
CA GLN A 113 -13.51 -0.69 -9.32
C GLN A 113 -13.52 -2.17 -8.88
N PRO A 114 -14.36 -2.55 -7.91
CA PRO A 114 -14.37 -3.89 -7.31
C PRO A 114 -14.55 -5.04 -8.32
N ASP A 115 -15.36 -4.83 -9.35
CA ASP A 115 -15.62 -5.79 -10.43
C ASP A 115 -14.38 -6.03 -11.28
N GLN A 116 -13.63 -4.98 -11.62
CA GLN A 116 -12.38 -5.09 -12.35
C GLN A 116 -11.27 -5.71 -11.48
N ILE A 117 -11.23 -5.40 -10.18
CA ILE A 117 -10.34 -6.07 -9.23
C ILE A 117 -10.67 -7.57 -9.16
N ALA A 118 -11.94 -7.93 -9.05
CA ALA A 118 -12.39 -9.32 -9.05
C ALA A 118 -11.98 -10.04 -10.34
N ALA A 119 -12.20 -9.41 -11.50
CA ALA A 119 -11.81 -9.96 -12.80
C ALA A 119 -10.29 -10.19 -12.90
N ARG A 120 -9.47 -9.25 -12.40
CA ARG A 120 -8.00 -9.40 -12.35
C ARG A 120 -7.57 -10.55 -11.46
N LEU A 121 -8.19 -10.70 -10.29
CA LEU A 121 -7.89 -11.80 -9.37
C LEU A 121 -8.30 -13.14 -9.97
N LEU A 122 -9.50 -13.23 -10.56
CA LEU A 122 -9.98 -14.43 -11.23
C LEU A 122 -9.06 -14.84 -12.39
N ALA A 123 -8.62 -13.88 -13.21
CA ALA A 123 -7.72 -14.14 -14.33
C ALA A 123 -6.31 -14.58 -13.88
N ARG A 124 -5.82 -14.08 -12.73
CA ARG A 124 -4.49 -14.39 -12.21
C ARG A 124 -4.44 -15.68 -11.40
N ASP A 125 -5.42 -15.87 -10.51
CA ASP A 125 -5.39 -16.88 -9.45
C ASP A 125 -6.46 -17.98 -9.65
N GLY A 126 -7.34 -17.85 -10.64
CA GLY A 126 -8.49 -18.74 -10.84
C GLY A 126 -9.62 -18.56 -9.81
N GLN A 127 -9.45 -17.63 -8.88
CA GLN A 127 -10.43 -17.31 -7.84
C GLN A 127 -10.38 -15.83 -7.46
N ALA A 128 -11.49 -15.30 -6.95
CA ALA A 128 -11.58 -13.96 -6.41
C ALA A 128 -12.46 -13.95 -5.15
N PRO A 129 -12.19 -13.08 -4.16
CA PRO A 129 -13.14 -12.83 -3.10
C PRO A 129 -14.47 -12.31 -3.65
N SER A 130 -15.54 -12.41 -2.87
CA SER A 130 -16.84 -11.88 -3.27
C SER A 130 -16.79 -10.36 -3.46
N LEU A 131 -17.64 -9.81 -4.34
CA LEU A 131 -17.71 -8.35 -4.55
C LEU A 131 -17.95 -7.56 -3.25
N PRO A 132 -18.83 -8.00 -2.32
CA PRO A 132 -18.95 -7.35 -1.01
C PRO A 132 -17.63 -7.33 -0.22
N ARG A 133 -16.82 -8.40 -0.31
CA ARG A 133 -15.52 -8.45 0.35
C ARG A 133 -14.54 -7.46 -0.25
N ILE A 134 -14.49 -7.38 -1.58
CA ILE A 134 -13.61 -6.44 -2.28
C ILE A 134 -14.03 -5.00 -1.97
N ASN A 135 -15.34 -4.70 -1.98
CA ASN A 135 -15.87 -3.41 -1.54
C ASN A 135 -15.45 -3.06 -0.11
N ALA A 136 -15.59 -3.98 0.83
CA ALA A 136 -15.18 -3.73 2.21
C ALA A 136 -13.68 -3.41 2.31
N LEU A 137 -12.84 -4.11 1.53
CA LEU A 137 -11.40 -3.85 1.48
C LEU A 137 -11.10 -2.47 0.87
N THR A 138 -11.66 -2.13 -0.30
CA THR A 138 -11.39 -0.85 -0.96
C THR A 138 -11.88 0.33 -0.12
N SER A 139 -13.06 0.23 0.51
CA SER A 139 -13.57 1.25 1.43
C SER A 139 -12.69 1.40 2.67
N ALA A 140 -12.25 0.30 3.29
CA ALA A 140 -11.39 0.35 4.47
C ALA A 140 -10.02 0.94 4.16
N TYR A 141 -9.40 0.61 3.02
CA TYR A 141 -8.17 1.27 2.58
C TYR A 141 -8.40 2.76 2.37
N ALA A 142 -9.47 3.17 1.68
CA ALA A 142 -9.78 4.58 1.47
C ALA A 142 -9.88 5.35 2.80
N GLU A 143 -10.59 4.81 3.79
CA GLU A 143 -10.72 5.43 5.11
C GLU A 143 -9.36 5.56 5.82
N VAL A 144 -8.57 4.49 5.83
CA VAL A 144 -7.24 4.49 6.47
C VAL A 144 -6.34 5.53 5.81
N PHE A 145 -6.29 5.60 4.48
CA PHE A 145 -5.48 6.58 3.76
C PHE A 145 -5.97 8.02 3.98
N THR A 146 -7.28 8.26 4.03
CA THR A 146 -7.84 9.57 4.41
C THR A 146 -7.34 10.01 5.79
N ARG A 147 -7.30 9.10 6.77
CA ARG A 147 -6.80 9.42 8.11
C ARG A 147 -5.29 9.64 8.15
N LEU A 148 -4.52 8.84 7.41
CA LEU A 148 -3.05 8.97 7.34
C LEU A 148 -2.60 10.23 6.59
N ALA A 149 -3.44 10.80 5.71
CA ALA A 149 -3.15 12.06 5.02
C ALA A 149 -2.94 13.25 5.98
N ASN A 150 -3.39 13.14 7.24
CA ASN A 150 -3.09 14.14 8.27
C ASN A 150 -1.64 14.08 8.78
N HIS A 151 -0.87 13.05 8.43
CA HIS A 151 0.47 12.78 8.96
C HIS A 151 1.55 12.66 7.88
N ALA A 152 1.16 12.49 6.62
CA ALA A 152 2.07 12.33 5.50
C ALA A 152 1.38 12.64 4.17
N SER A 153 2.18 12.93 3.13
CA SER A 153 1.66 13.06 1.77
C SER A 153 1.08 11.74 1.27
N VAL A 154 -0.17 11.80 0.81
CA VAL A 154 -0.90 10.65 0.24
C VAL A 154 -1.33 11.00 -1.18
N ILE A 155 -1.13 10.06 -2.10
CA ILE A 155 -1.80 10.07 -3.40
C ILE A 155 -2.66 8.82 -3.56
N THR A 156 -3.79 8.95 -4.24
CA THR A 156 -4.65 7.82 -4.60
C THR A 156 -4.63 7.64 -6.10
N ILE A 157 -4.37 6.40 -6.55
CA ILE A 157 -4.32 6.00 -7.95
C ILE A 157 -5.40 4.95 -8.17
N ASP A 158 -6.43 5.30 -8.91
CA ASP A 158 -7.38 4.32 -9.43
C ASP A 158 -6.73 3.61 -10.64
N THR A 159 -6.44 2.33 -10.48
CA THR A 159 -5.78 1.52 -11.52
C THR A 159 -6.75 0.92 -12.55
N THR A 160 -8.05 1.11 -12.34
CA THR A 160 -9.16 0.61 -13.16
C THR A 160 -9.88 1.73 -13.91
N ALA A 161 -9.67 2.97 -13.48
CA ALA A 161 -9.93 4.14 -14.30
C ALA A 161 -9.05 4.04 -15.54
N ALA A 162 -9.63 3.50 -16.61
CA ALA A 162 -8.98 3.51 -17.90
C ALA A 162 -8.69 4.96 -18.27
N ALA A 163 -7.43 5.18 -18.67
CA ALA A 163 -7.04 6.19 -19.62
C ALA A 163 -8.17 6.48 -20.62
N ALA A 164 -8.86 7.61 -20.41
CA ALA A 164 -9.42 8.34 -21.54
C ALA A 164 -8.27 8.76 -22.49
#